data_AF-A0A2V5U3H2-F1
#
_entry.id   AF-A0A2V5U3H2-F1
#
_cell.length_a   1.000
_cell.length_b   1.000
_cell.length_c   1.000
_cell.angle_alpha   90.00
_cell.angle_beta   90.00
_cell.angle_gamma   90.00
#
_symmetry.space_group_name_H-M   'P 1'
#
loop_
_entity.id
_entity.type
_entity.pdbx_description
1 polymer ?
#
loop_
_entity_poly.entity_id
_entity_poly.type
_entity_poly.pdbx_seq_one_letter_code
_entity_poly.pdbx_strand_id
1 'polypeptide(L)' 'MKTARILDQEHDAFGLEYDDTRGKKNMMRLDAFTYEKAIQEAKSFLGIDRNNRDTDGNLWEVE' A
#
# COMPACT_ATOMS: atom_id res chain seq x y z
N MET A 1 11.57 -5.06 7.58
CA MET A 1 11.11 -4.41 6.33
C MET A 1 9.70 -4.89 6.09
N LYS A 2 8.75 -4.00 5.85
CA LYS A 2 7.36 -4.36 5.54
C LYS A 2 7.14 -4.22 4.04
N THR A 3 6.27 -5.03 3.47
CA THR A 3 5.97 -4.99 2.04
C THR A 3 4.49 -4.69 1.83
N ALA A 4 4.23 -3.82 0.86
CA ALA A 4 2.91 -3.56 0.33
C ALA A 4 2.95 -3.79 -1.18
N ARG A 5 1.89 -4.37 -1.74
CA ARG A 5 1.79 -4.67 -3.16
C ARG A 5 0.51 -4.09 -3.72
N ILE A 6 0.66 -3.34 -4.81
CA ILE A 6 -0.47 -2.93 -5.63
C ILE A 6 -0.85 -4.12 -6.51
N LEU A 7 -2.12 -4.52 -6.47
CA LEU A 7 -2.67 -5.60 -7.27
C LEU A 7 -3.64 -5.04 -8.30
N ASP A 8 -3.54 -5.48 -9.55
CA ASP A 8 -4.60 -5.23 -10.52
C ASP A 8 -5.84 -6.05 -10.15
N GLN A 9 -7.00 -5.41 -10.09
CA GLN A 9 -8.30 -6.07 -9.90
C GLN A 9 -9.18 -5.89 -11.15
N GLU A 10 -10.20 -6.74 -11.25
CA GLU A 10 -11.22 -6.61 -12.28
C GLU A 10 -11.91 -5.23 -12.23
N HIS A 11 -12.29 -4.72 -13.41
CA HIS A 11 -12.95 -3.42 -13.59
C HIS A 11 -12.08 -2.18 -13.33
N ASP A 12 -10.84 -2.18 -13.84
CA ASP A 12 -9.92 -1.02 -13.80
C ASP A 12 -9.67 -0.49 -12.37
N ALA A 13 -9.66 -1.40 -11.40
CA ALA A 13 -9.49 -1.08 -9.99
C ALA A 13 -8.18 -1.64 -9.45
N PHE A 14 -7.63 -0.98 -8.43
CA PHE A 14 -6.43 -1.44 -7.75
C PHE A 14 -6.76 -2.00 -6.37
N GLY A 15 -6.06 -3.06 -5.99
CA GLY A 15 -6.00 -3.58 -4.64
C GLY A 15 -4.67 -3.22 -3.97
N LEU A 16 -4.66 -3.20 -2.65
CA LEU A 16 -3.48 -3.11 -1.84
C LEU A 16 -3.41 -4.34 -0.94
N GLU A 17 -2.40 -5.19 -1.12
CA GLU A 17 -2.00 -6.22 -0.16
C GLU A 17 -0.89 -5.66 0.74
N TYR A 18 -1.01 -5.83 2.05
CA TYR A 18 0.00 -5.35 3.01
C TYR A 18 0.05 -6.22 4.27
N ASP A 19 1.21 -6.25 4.93
CA ASP A 19 1.36 -6.89 6.24
C ASP A 19 1.03 -5.91 7.37
N ASP A 20 0.21 -6.35 8.35
CA ASP A 20 0.00 -5.58 9.58
C ASP A 20 1.21 -5.65 10.54
N THR A 21 1.11 -4.93 11.66
CA THR A 21 2.15 -4.89 12.70
C THR A 21 2.44 -6.25 13.37
N ARG A 22 1.62 -7.26 13.11
CA ARG A 22 1.75 -8.63 13.61
C ARG A 22 2.16 -9.61 12.51
N GLY A 23 2.46 -9.12 11.30
CA GLY A 23 2.87 -9.94 10.15
C GLY A 23 1.71 -10.67 9.48
N LYS A 24 0.47 -10.24 9.70
CA LYS A 24 -0.69 -10.80 9.02
C LYS A 24 -0.96 -10.02 7.74
N LYS A 25 -1.15 -10.76 6.64
CA LYS A 25 -1.58 -10.20 5.36
C LYS A 25 -3.00 -9.65 5.45
N ASN A 26 -3.18 -8.44 4.97
CA ASN A 26 -4.45 -7.77 4.79
C ASN A 26 -4.57 -7.29 3.34
N MET A 27 -5.81 -7.13 2.89
CA MET A 27 -6.10 -6.66 1.54
C MET A 27 -7.22 -5.62 1.60
N MET A 28 -7.08 -4.55 0.82
CA MET A 28 -8.15 -3.58 0.60
C MET A 28 -8.23 -3.16 -0.86
N ARG A 29 -9.38 -2.62 -1.26
CA ARG A 29 -9.55 -1.96 -2.56
C ARG A 29 -9.13 -0.49 -2.42
N LEU A 30 -8.40 0.00 -3.42
CA LEU A 30 -8.02 1.39 -3.58
C LEU A 30 -9.04 2.10 -4.47
N ASP A 31 -9.37 3.34 -4.14
CA ASP A 31 -10.17 4.24 -4.97
C ASP A 31 -9.29 4.97 -5.99
N ALA A 32 -8.54 4.17 -6.76
CA ALA A 32 -7.61 4.64 -7.76
C ALA A 32 -7.95 4.07 -9.15
N PHE A 33 -7.78 4.90 -10.17
CA PHE A 33 -7.97 4.56 -11.58
C PHE A 33 -6.66 4.54 -12.37
N THR A 34 -5.53 4.87 -11.72
CA THR A 34 -4.18 4.78 -12.30
C THR A 34 -3.21 4.26 -11.25
N TYR A 35 -2.13 3.62 -11.72
CA TYR A 35 -1.10 3.06 -10.84
C TYR A 35 -0.46 4.12 -9.93
N GLU A 36 -0.17 5.31 -10.47
CA GLU A 36 0.40 6.41 -9.69
C GLU A 36 -0.52 6.85 -8.55
N LYS A 37 -1.83 6.95 -8.81
CA LYS A 37 -2.82 7.27 -7.77
C LYS A 37 -2.95 6.13 -6.76
N ALA A 38 -2.89 4.89 -7.21
CA ALA A 38 -2.93 3.71 -6.34
C ALA A 38 -1.75 3.71 -5.35
N ILE A 39 -0.53 4.03 -5.81
CA ILE A 39 0.63 4.19 -4.93
C ILE A 39 0.43 5.34 -3.94
N GLN A 40 -0.06 6.49 -4.40
CA GLN A 40 -0.29 7.65 -3.52
C GLN A 40 -1.31 7.34 -2.42
N GLU A 41 -2.42 6.69 -2.79
CA GLU A 41 -3.46 6.28 -1.86
C GLU A 41 -2.96 5.21 -0.88
N ALA A 42 -2.23 4.21 -1.36
CA ALA A 42 -1.62 3.19 -0.53
C ALA A 42 -0.65 3.78 0.50
N LYS A 43 0.20 4.73 0.09
CA LYS A 43 1.11 5.43 1.01
C LYS A 43 0.34 6.26 2.04
N SER A 44 -0.71 6.97 1.62
CA SER A 44 -1.57 7.74 2.51
C SER A 44 -2.25 6.84 3.55
N PHE A 45 -2.82 5.72 3.10
CA PHE A 45 -3.49 4.74 3.97
C PHE A 45 -2.52 4.12 4.99
N LEU A 46 -1.33 3.73 4.53
CA LEU A 46 -0.31 3.12 5.38
C LEU A 46 0.44 4.15 6.26
N GLY A 47 0.14 5.44 6.14
CA GLY A 47 0.82 6.50 6.88
C GLY A 47 2.30 6.63 6.53
N ILE A 48 2.65 6.32 5.28
CA ILE A 48 4.01 6.25 4.78
C ILE A 48 4.44 7.60 4.19
N ASP A 49 5.61 8.09 4.59
CA ASP A 49 6.19 9.34 4.09
C ASP A 49 6.87 9.19 2.70
N ARG A 50 7.48 10.29 2.24
CA ARG A 50 8.20 10.31 0.94
C ARG A 50 9.44 9.42 0.91
N ASN A 51 9.97 9.04 2.07
CA ASN A 51 11.11 8.15 2.23
C ASN A 51 10.68 6.69 2.45
N ASN A 52 9.41 6.38 2.21
CA ASN A 52 8.78 5.10 2.47
C ASN A 52 8.83 4.64 3.93
N ARG A 53 8.74 5.57 4.90
CA ARG A 53 8.70 5.24 6.33
C ARG A 53 7.34 5.50 6.95
N ASP A 54 6.86 4.57 7.77
CA ASP A 54 5.67 4.78 8.60
C ASP A 54 6.00 5.62 9.86
N THR A 55 4.97 5.95 10.65
CA THR A 55 5.10 6.73 11.89
C THR A 55 5.99 6.07 12.94
N ASP A 56 6.16 4.75 12.88
CA ASP A 56 7.03 3.98 13.77
C ASP A 56 8.47 3.90 13.24
N GLY A 57 8.75 4.52 12.09
CA GLY A 57 10.05 4.55 11.44
C GLY A 57 10.38 3.30 10.61
N ASN A 58 9.42 2.38 10.42
CA ASN A 58 9.64 1.17 9.62
C ASN A 58 9.69 1.52 8.14
N LEU A 59 10.66 0.95 7.44
CA LEU A 59 10.76 1.07 5.99
C LEU A 59 9.79 0.10 5.30
N TRP A 60 9.06 0.65 4.34
CA TRP A 60 8.14 -0.05 3.46
C TRP A 60 8.68 -0.15 2.05
N GLU A 61 8.52 -1.33 1.46
CA GLU A 61 8.66 -1.54 0.03
C GLU A 61 7.25 -1.59 -0.57
N VAL A 62 6.93 -0.66 -1.48
CA VAL A 62 5.64 -0.61 -2.18
C VAL A 62 5.93 -1.03 -3.61
N GLU A 63 5.52 -2.24 -3.98
CA GLU A 63 5.68 -2.82 -5.32
C GLU A 63 4.42 -2.59 -6.16
#